data_AF-A0A8H7FFB1-F1
#
_entry.id   AF-A0A8H7FFB1-F1
#
_cell.length_a   1.000
_cell.length_b   1.000
_cell.length_c   1.000
_cell.angle_alpha   90.00
_cell.angle_beta   90.00
_cell.angle_gamma   90.00
#
_symmetry.space_group_name_H-M   'P 1'
#
loop_
_entity.id
_entity.type
_entity.pdbx_description
1 polymer ?
#
loop_
_entity_poly.entity_id
_entity_poly.type
_entity_poly.pdbx_seq_one_letter_code
_entity_poly.pdbx_strand_id
1 'polypeptide(L)'
;MDAIRERSISHIEKAIPRLQPVDIIELATKYDIPSWLTPAYVAICQRSEPIEEWEAMKLGLSAAIKLARAREMVRATSRPSMNFGGSSGFGVPPASGNASFGLTVTSPFIPPKPEVPFSPQTVLKIVNEVFGTA
;
A
#
# COMPACT_ATOMS: atom_id res chain seq x y z
N MET A 1 -28.10 -18.17 20.85
CA MET A 1 -27.31 -18.87 19.80
C MET A 1 -26.01 -18.13 19.46
N ASP A 2 -25.71 -17.03 20.17
CA ASP A 2 -24.67 -16.08 19.80
C ASP A 2 -23.28 -16.45 20.33
N ALA A 3 -23.22 -17.23 21.42
CA ALA A 3 -21.96 -17.70 22.01
C ALA A 3 -21.09 -18.54 21.06
N ILE A 4 -21.72 -19.27 20.12
CA ILE A 4 -20.97 -20.04 19.09
C ILE A 4 -20.41 -19.10 18.03
N ARG A 5 -21.19 -18.08 17.62
CA ARG A 5 -20.75 -17.06 16.66
C ARG A 5 -19.59 -16.25 17.23
N GLU A 6 -19.72 -15.75 18.45
CA GLU A 6 -18.68 -15.02 19.19
C GLU A 6 -17.38 -15.83 19.29
N ARG A 7 -17.48 -17.10 19.70
CA ARG A 7 -16.33 -18.00 19.82
C ARG A 7 -15.67 -18.29 18.48
N SER A 8 -16.45 -18.38 17.40
CA SER A 8 -15.94 -18.58 16.04
C SER A 8 -15.19 -17.35 15.54
N ILE A 9 -15.75 -16.14 15.74
CA ILE A 9 -15.11 -14.86 15.40
C ILE A 9 -13.75 -14.75 16.12
N SER A 10 -13.72 -14.97 17.44
CA SER A 10 -12.47 -14.92 18.22
C SER A 10 -11.42 -15.94 17.76
N HIS A 11 -11.85 -17.11 17.27
CA HIS A 11 -10.92 -18.11 16.74
C HIS A 11 -10.32 -17.68 15.40
N ILE A 12 -11.14 -17.12 14.51
CA ILE A 12 -10.70 -16.60 13.22
C ILE A 12 -9.76 -15.40 13.42
N GLU A 13 -10.04 -14.53 14.39
CA GLU A 13 -9.17 -13.39 14.72
C GLU A 13 -7.73 -13.80 15.06
N LYS A 14 -7.56 -14.96 15.71
CA LYS A 14 -6.23 -15.52 16.01
C LYS A 14 -5.53 -16.06 14.75
N ALA A 15 -6.29 -16.40 13.73
CA ALA A 15 -5.79 -16.92 12.46
C ALA A 15 -5.59 -15.83 11.39
N ILE A 16 -6.18 -14.63 11.56
CA ILE A 16 -6.02 -13.45 10.69
C ILE A 16 -4.58 -13.20 10.22
N PRO A 17 -3.53 -13.21 11.08
CA PRO A 17 -2.17 -12.91 10.63
C PRO A 17 -1.60 -13.93 9.64
N ARG A 18 -2.24 -15.08 9.45
CA ARG A 18 -1.86 -16.13 8.49
C ARG A 18 -2.75 -16.16 7.25
N LEU A 19 -3.88 -15.46 7.27
CA LEU A 19 -4.86 -15.46 6.18
C LEU A 19 -4.52 -14.38 5.16
N GLN A 20 -4.88 -14.63 3.89
CA GLN A 20 -4.79 -13.59 2.89
C GLN A 20 -5.78 -12.48 3.23
N PRO A 21 -5.38 -11.20 3.17
CA PRO A 21 -6.25 -10.09 3.55
C PRO A 21 -7.49 -9.97 2.67
N VAL A 22 -7.45 -10.48 1.43
CA VAL A 22 -8.60 -10.57 0.53
C VAL A 22 -9.66 -11.54 1.05
N ASP A 23 -9.24 -12.70 1.54
CA ASP A 23 -10.18 -13.68 2.12
C ASP A 23 -10.82 -13.13 3.40
N ILE A 24 -10.09 -12.30 4.18
CA ILE A 24 -10.64 -11.62 5.35
C ILE A 24 -11.73 -10.63 4.94
N ILE A 25 -11.55 -9.87 3.86
CA ILE A 25 -12.57 -8.94 3.36
C ILE A 25 -13.79 -9.69 2.86
N GLU A 26 -13.58 -10.81 2.16
CA GLU A 26 -14.68 -11.69 1.71
C GLU A 26 -15.48 -12.21 2.91
N LEU A 27 -14.80 -12.73 3.93
CA LEU A 27 -15.43 -13.21 5.17
C LEU A 27 -16.15 -12.09 5.91
N ALA A 28 -15.50 -10.93 6.06
CA ALA A 28 -16.08 -9.77 6.74
C ALA A 28 -17.34 -9.28 6.03
N THR A 29 -17.35 -9.26 4.69
CA THR A 29 -18.52 -8.88 3.89
C THR A 29 -19.62 -9.93 3.98
N LYS A 30 -19.27 -11.22 3.95
CA LYS A 30 -20.22 -12.33 4.03
C LYS A 30 -20.92 -12.43 5.39
N TYR A 31 -20.20 -12.13 6.47
CA TYR A 31 -20.71 -12.21 7.84
C TYR A 31 -21.12 -10.86 8.44
N ASP A 32 -21.01 -9.77 7.67
CA ASP A 32 -21.29 -8.38 8.07
C ASP A 32 -20.52 -7.95 9.33
N ILE A 33 -19.20 -8.14 9.31
CA ILE A 33 -18.28 -7.83 10.40
C ILE A 33 -17.40 -6.64 9.99
N PRO A 34 -17.85 -5.39 10.19
CA PRO A 34 -17.13 -4.20 9.74
C PRO A 34 -15.77 -4.02 10.46
N SER A 35 -15.61 -4.58 11.67
CA SER A 35 -14.35 -4.51 12.42
C SER A 35 -13.17 -5.19 11.71
N TRP A 36 -13.43 -6.15 10.82
CA TRP A 36 -12.40 -6.86 10.07
C TRP A 36 -12.04 -6.18 8.74
N LEU A 37 -12.91 -5.32 8.21
CA LEU A 37 -12.68 -4.63 6.92
C LEU A 37 -11.53 -3.62 7.02
N THR A 38 -11.56 -2.77 8.05
CA THR A 38 -10.54 -1.73 8.25
C THR A 38 -9.11 -2.28 8.34
N PRO A 39 -8.78 -3.26 9.21
CA PRO A 39 -7.43 -3.81 9.27
C PRO A 39 -7.05 -4.57 8.00
N ALA A 40 -8.00 -5.21 7.31
CA ALA A 40 -7.72 -5.91 6.06
C ALA A 40 -7.38 -4.94 4.91
N TYR A 41 -8.08 -3.82 4.79
CA TYR A 41 -7.74 -2.79 3.80
C TYR A 41 -6.37 -2.18 4.05
N VAL A 42 -6.01 -1.95 5.32
CA VAL A 42 -4.67 -1.47 5.70
C VAL A 42 -3.60 -2.48 5.30
N ALA A 43 -3.83 -3.77 5.58
CA ALA A 43 -2.91 -4.84 5.21
C ALA A 43 -2.69 -4.91 3.69
N ILE A 44 -3.76 -4.75 2.88
CA ILE A 44 -3.64 -4.71 1.40
C ILE A 44 -2.86 -3.47 0.94
N CYS A 45 -3.07 -2.32 1.58
CA CYS A 45 -2.35 -1.11 1.22
C CYS A 45 -0.86 -1.18 1.57
N GLN A 46 -0.51 -1.89 2.64
CA GLN A 46 0.87 -2.11 3.07
C GLN A 46 1.58 -3.20 2.25
N ARG A 47 0.84 -4.13 1.63
CA ARG A 47 1.40 -5.20 0.79
C ARG A 47 2.15 -4.61 -0.41
N SER A 48 3.35 -5.11 -0.66
CA SER A 48 4.15 -4.76 -1.83
C SER A 48 3.55 -5.29 -3.13
N GLU A 49 2.96 -6.49 -3.07
CA GLU A 49 2.35 -7.21 -4.20
C GLU A 49 1.08 -6.50 -4.71
N PRO A 50 0.91 -6.39 -6.04
CA PRO A 50 -0.28 -5.79 -6.67
C PRO A 50 -1.56 -6.57 -6.33
N ILE A 51 -2.71 -5.96 -6.63
CA ILE A 51 -4.00 -6.66 -6.57
C ILE A 51 -4.10 -7.49 -7.84
N GLU A 52 -4.27 -8.80 -7.71
CA GLU A 52 -4.47 -9.69 -8.85
C GLU A 52 -5.92 -9.68 -9.35
N GLU A 53 -6.13 -10.09 -10.59
CA GLU A 53 -7.46 -10.07 -11.22
C GLU A 53 -8.47 -10.90 -10.42
N TRP A 54 -8.08 -12.09 -9.95
CA TRP A 54 -8.95 -12.94 -9.15
C TRP A 54 -9.31 -12.31 -7.79
N GLU A 55 -8.40 -11.52 -7.19
CA GLU A 55 -8.67 -10.78 -5.96
C GLU A 55 -9.69 -9.66 -6.24
N ALA A 56 -9.52 -8.93 -7.34
CA ALA A 56 -10.44 -7.89 -7.77
C ALA A 56 -11.85 -8.44 -8.08
N MET A 57 -11.93 -9.65 -8.65
CA MET A 57 -13.21 -10.34 -8.87
C MET A 57 -13.91 -10.71 -7.56
N LYS A 58 -13.18 -11.20 -6.55
CA LYS A 58 -13.74 -11.54 -5.23
C LYS A 58 -14.22 -10.32 -4.46
N LEU A 59 -13.42 -9.25 -4.46
CA LEU A 59 -13.72 -7.99 -3.75
C LEU A 59 -14.84 -7.19 -4.43
N GLY A 60 -15.02 -7.42 -5.73
CA GLY A 60 -15.87 -6.62 -6.59
C GLY A 60 -15.16 -5.37 -7.10
N LEU A 61 -15.57 -4.95 -8.30
CA LEU A 61 -14.92 -3.87 -9.05
C LEU A 61 -14.83 -2.55 -8.25
N SER A 62 -15.89 -2.16 -7.55
CA SER A 62 -15.91 -0.90 -6.79
C SER A 62 -14.89 -0.90 -5.65
N ALA A 63 -14.81 -1.99 -4.88
CA ALA A 63 -13.87 -2.12 -3.77
C ALA A 63 -12.42 -2.20 -4.28
N ALA A 64 -12.18 -2.92 -5.38
CA ALA A 64 -10.88 -3.01 -6.02
C ALA A 64 -10.38 -1.65 -6.52
N ILE A 65 -11.23 -0.85 -7.19
CA ILE A 65 -10.88 0.51 -7.64
C ILE A 65 -10.57 1.43 -6.45
N LYS A 66 -11.39 1.37 -5.40
CA LYS A 66 -11.16 2.13 -4.16
C LYS A 66 -9.82 1.77 -3.52
N LEU A 67 -9.52 0.48 -3.40
CA LEU A 67 -8.24 -0.01 -2.87
C LEU A 67 -7.05 0.44 -3.74
N ALA A 68 -7.18 0.35 -5.06
CA ALA A 68 -6.14 0.81 -5.98
C ALA A 68 -5.87 2.32 -5.80
N ARG A 69 -6.93 3.13 -5.66
CA ARG A 69 -6.81 4.57 -5.38
C ARG A 69 -6.13 4.83 -4.04
N ALA A 70 -6.54 4.13 -2.97
CA ALA A 70 -5.94 4.27 -1.64
C ALA A 70 -4.44 3.93 -1.67
N ARG A 71 -4.05 2.86 -2.37
CA ARG A 71 -2.65 2.46 -2.56
C ARG A 71 -1.83 3.54 -3.26
N GLU A 72 -2.38 4.17 -4.29
CA GLU A 72 -1.67 5.23 -5.00
C GLU A 72 -1.47 6.46 -4.11
N MET A 73 -2.46 6.87 -3.33
CA MET A 73 -2.33 7.99 -2.39
C MET A 73 -1.27 7.74 -1.32
N VAL A 74 -1.24 6.51 -0.78
CA VAL A 74 -0.25 6.08 0.20
C VAL A 74 1.17 6.13 -0.41
N ARG A 75 1.34 5.66 -1.65
CA ARG A 75 2.63 5.67 -2.35
C ARG A 75 3.06 7.06 -2.81
N ALA A 76 2.13 7.90 -3.25
CA ALA A 76 2.39 9.28 -3.64
C ALA A 76 2.89 10.11 -2.44
N THR A 77 2.37 9.86 -1.25
CA THR A 77 2.83 10.52 -0.01
C THR A 77 4.25 10.08 0.38
N SER A 78 4.59 8.81 0.16
CA SER A 78 5.91 8.27 0.49
C SER A 78 6.97 8.55 -0.59
N ARG A 79 6.60 9.09 -1.76
CA ARG A 79 7.60 9.53 -2.74
C ARG A 79 8.37 10.70 -2.13
N PRO A 80 9.67 10.55 -1.83
CA PRO A 80 10.46 11.72 -1.47
C PRO A 80 10.32 12.70 -2.64
N SER A 81 9.96 13.94 -2.32
CA SER A 81 10.02 15.04 -3.28
C SER A 81 11.38 14.92 -3.94
N MET A 82 11.41 14.48 -5.21
CA MET A 82 12.59 14.63 -6.01
C MET A 82 12.72 16.13 -6.19
N ASN A 83 13.44 16.74 -5.26
CA ASN A 83 14.01 18.05 -5.41
C ASN A 83 15.00 17.89 -6.57
N PHE A 84 14.47 17.93 -7.79
CA PHE A 84 15.22 18.32 -8.96
C PHE A 84 15.64 19.76 -8.68
N GLY A 85 16.68 19.89 -7.84
CA GLY A 85 17.32 21.16 -7.55
C GLY A 85 17.61 21.78 -8.90
N GLY A 86 17.09 23.00 -9.10
CA GLY A 86 17.11 23.67 -10.38
C GLY A 86 18.51 23.64 -10.99
N SER A 87 18.68 22.84 -12.04
CA SER A 87 19.74 23.04 -13.01
C SER A 87 19.21 24.02 -14.04
N SER A 88 19.16 25.30 -13.67
CA SER A 88 19.45 26.37 -14.63
C SER A 88 20.90 26.15 -15.09
N GLY A 89 21.06 25.23 -16.03
CA GLY A 89 22.34 24.63 -16.37
C GLY A 89 22.24 23.55 -17.43
N PHE A 90 21.27 23.64 -18.35
CA PHE A 90 21.45 23.04 -19.68
C PHE A 90 22.50 23.87 -20.44
N GLY A 91 23.74 23.78 -19.98
CA GLY A 91 24.89 24.14 -20.79
C GLY A 91 25.00 23.08 -21.87
N VAL A 92 24.58 23.41 -23.08
CA VAL A 92 24.92 22.61 -24.27
C VAL A 92 26.46 22.58 -24.32
N PRO A 93 27.13 21.42 -24.16
CA PRO A 93 28.58 21.40 -24.28
C PRO A 93 28.95 21.75 -25.74
N PRO A 94 29.93 22.65 -25.98
CA PRO A 94 30.47 22.78 -27.33
C PRO A 94 31.13 21.44 -27.69
N ALA A 95 30.78 20.94 -28.86
CA ALA A 95 31.27 19.68 -29.39
C ALA A 95 32.80 19.64 -29.42
N SER A 96 33.42 18.90 -28.50
CA SER A 96 34.73 18.25 -28.66
C SER A 96 35.08 17.53 -27.36
N GLY A 97 35.42 16.24 -27.45
CA GLY A 97 36.04 15.49 -26.36
C GLY A 97 35.12 14.48 -25.68
N ASN A 98 35.37 13.20 -25.99
CA ASN A 98 35.06 12.01 -25.18
C ASN A 98 34.53 12.23 -23.75
N ALA A 99 33.21 12.39 -23.59
CA ALA A 99 32.57 12.35 -22.28
C ALA A 99 32.43 10.89 -21.82
N SER A 100 33.42 10.43 -21.04
CA SER A 100 33.21 9.31 -20.13
C SER A 100 32.04 9.65 -19.20
N PHE A 101 30.97 8.86 -19.26
CA PHE A 101 29.82 8.93 -18.35
C PHE A 101 30.26 8.55 -16.93
N GLY A 102 30.95 9.46 -16.26
CA GLY A 102 31.49 9.30 -14.91
C GLY A 102 30.65 10.04 -13.89
N LEU A 103 29.50 9.47 -13.51
CA LEU A 103 28.82 9.81 -12.25
C LEU A 103 28.88 8.58 -11.34
N THR A 104 30.07 8.26 -10.85
CA THR A 104 30.18 7.37 -9.70
C THR A 104 29.83 8.17 -8.44
N VAL A 105 28.52 8.34 -8.20
CA VAL A 105 28.02 8.70 -6.87
C VAL A 105 28.20 7.46 -5.99
N THR A 106 29.39 7.29 -5.41
CA THR A 106 29.70 6.22 -4.46
C THR A 106 29.08 6.56 -3.11
N SER A 107 27.76 6.68 -3.07
CA SER A 107 27.06 6.62 -1.78
C SER A 107 27.23 5.20 -1.24
N PRO A 108 27.63 5.02 0.03
CA PRO A 108 27.66 3.69 0.62
C PRO A 108 26.27 3.08 0.46
N PHE A 109 26.21 1.89 -0.15
CA PHE A 109 24.99 1.10 -0.22
C PHE A 109 24.62 0.70 1.21
N ILE A 110 23.93 1.61 1.90
CA ILE A 110 23.15 1.29 3.08
C ILE A 110 22.05 0.40 2.52
N PRO A 111 22.01 -0.91 2.88
CA PRO A 111 20.86 -1.72 2.49
C PRO A 111 19.62 -0.97 2.95
N PRO A 112 18.64 -0.72 2.07
CA PRO A 112 17.43 -0.03 2.50
C PRO A 112 16.95 -0.79 3.72
N LYS A 113 16.85 -0.10 4.85
CA LYS A 113 16.11 -0.56 6.01
C LYS A 113 14.82 -1.18 5.46
N PRO A 114 14.29 -2.28 6.00
CA PRO A 114 12.90 -2.66 5.71
C PRO A 114 12.03 -1.52 6.23
N GLU A 115 11.95 -0.44 5.45
CA GLU A 115 11.06 0.66 5.61
C GLU A 115 9.71 0.01 5.42
N VAL A 116 9.00 -0.15 6.53
CA VAL A 116 7.55 -0.12 6.48
C VAL A 116 7.25 1.30 5.99
N PRO A 117 7.04 1.54 4.68
CA PRO A 117 7.11 2.89 4.10
C PRO A 117 5.86 3.71 4.45
N PHE A 118 4.93 3.09 5.16
CA PHE A 118 3.57 3.56 5.32
C PHE A 118 3.27 3.68 6.80
N SER A 119 3.19 4.92 7.28
CA SER A 119 2.65 5.20 8.61
C SER A 119 1.24 4.58 8.69
N PRO A 120 0.97 3.65 9.64
CA PRO A 120 -0.32 2.98 9.73
C PRO A 120 -1.48 3.97 9.92
N GLN A 121 -1.20 5.12 10.54
CA GLN A 121 -2.16 6.20 10.73
C GLN A 121 -2.56 6.88 9.42
N THR A 122 -1.61 7.09 8.51
CA THR A 122 -1.87 7.68 7.18
C THR A 122 -2.69 6.73 6.32
N VAL A 123 -2.37 5.43 6.36
CA VAL A 123 -3.14 4.40 5.64
C VAL A 123 -4.58 4.34 6.16
N LEU A 124 -4.78 4.31 7.47
CA LEU A 124 -6.11 4.32 8.08
C LEU A 124 -6.92 5.54 7.68
N LYS A 125 -6.31 6.73 7.68
CA LYS A 125 -6.98 7.97 7.26
C LYS A 125 -7.43 7.91 5.80
N ILE A 126 -6.55 7.48 4.90
CA ILE A 126 -6.84 7.37 3.46
C ILE A 126 -7.91 6.30 3.21
N VAL A 127 -7.85 5.17 3.90
CA VAL A 127 -8.88 4.13 3.81
C VAL A 127 -10.23 4.69 4.27
N ASN A 128 -10.31 5.37 5.41
CA ASN A 128 -11.56 5.96 5.87
C ASN A 128 -12.10 7.02 4.89
N GLU A 129 -11.22 7.83 4.29
CA GLU A 129 -11.59 8.83 3.28
C GLU A 129 -12.14 8.20 1.99
N VAL A 130 -11.52 7.12 1.52
CA VAL A 130 -11.93 6.43 0.28
C VAL A 130 -13.19 5.59 0.48
N PHE A 131 -13.38 5.01 1.67
CA PHE A 131 -14.52 4.14 1.98
C PHE A 131 -15.70 4.88 2.63
N GLY A 132 -15.55 6.14 3.04
CA GLY A 132 -16.64 7.00 3.47
C GLY A 132 -17.12 6.75 4.91
N THR A 133 -16.26 6.23 5.79
CA THR A 133 -16.54 6.15 7.23
C THR A 133 -15.98 7.38 7.92
N ALA A 134 -16.72 8.48 7.88
CA ALA A 134 -16.49 9.70 8.67
C ALA A 134 -17.68 9.93 9.58
#